data_AF-A0A917V9L3-F1
#
_entry.id   AF-A0A917V9L3-F1
#
_cell.length_a   1.000
_cell.length_b   1.000
_cell.length_c   1.000
_cell.angle_alpha   90.00
_cell.angle_beta   90.00
_cell.angle_gamma   90.00
#
_symmetry.space_group_name_H-M   'P 1'
#
loop_
_entity.id
_entity.type
_entity.pdbx_description
1 polymer ?
#
loop_
_entity_poly.entity_id
_entity_poly.type
_entity_poly.pdbx_seq_one_letter_code
_entity_poly.pdbx_strand_id
1 'polypeptide(L)'
;MGLGQKSGVRLRLVEDRTGEVPVMPELSQETERGRAVVPFGVAEVTGPSMVPTLYHGDLLVVQYGARIRPGDVVVLRHPFQQDLLVVKRAVERREGGWWVLGDNTYAGGDSTDYGTVPEEFVLGKAWFRYRPLKEGQRSPLAVARWAFSAARPVFPDRSASRRLRAR
;
A
#
# COMPACT_ATOMS: atom_id res chain seq x y z
N MET A 1 4.02 25.25 18.02
CA MET A 1 4.58 25.07 16.67
C MET A 1 5.19 23.68 16.57
N GLY A 2 4.42 22.68 16.13
CA GLY A 2 4.92 21.33 15.89
C GLY A 2 5.10 21.13 14.39
N LEU A 3 6.33 20.97 13.93
CA LEU A 3 6.61 20.57 12.56
C LEU A 3 6.05 19.15 12.37
N GLY A 4 4.86 19.07 11.78
CA GLY A 4 4.26 17.80 11.39
C GLY A 4 5.22 17.07 10.47
N GLN A 5 5.78 15.96 10.94
CA GLN A 5 6.60 15.06 10.15
C GLN A 5 5.73 14.55 9.00
N LYS A 6 5.92 15.12 7.81
CA LYS A 6 5.20 14.70 6.60
C LYS A 6 5.62 13.27 6.26
N SER A 7 4.72 12.31 6.48
CA SER A 7 4.92 10.92 6.08
C SER A 7 4.65 10.83 4.58
N GLY A 8 5.63 10.31 3.84
CA GLY A 8 5.55 10.14 2.38
C GLY A 8 5.79 8.70 1.98
N VAL A 9 5.68 8.41 0.70
CA VAL A 9 6.01 7.11 0.14
C VAL A 9 6.87 7.35 -1.08
N ARG A 10 8.03 6.70 -1.14
CA ARG A 10 8.86 6.69 -2.34
C ARG A 10 8.49 5.45 -3.16
N LEU A 11 7.92 5.66 -4.34
CA LEU A 11 7.69 4.59 -5.30
C LEU A 11 8.99 4.29 -6.03
N ARG A 12 9.32 3.00 -6.14
CA ARG A 12 10.26 2.51 -7.16
C ARG A 12 9.46 1.67 -8.14
N LEU A 13 9.28 2.19 -9.34
CA LEU A 13 8.74 1.41 -10.45
C LEU A 13 9.79 0.35 -10.81
N VAL A 14 9.43 -0.93 -10.79
CA VAL A 14 10.27 -1.99 -11.34
C VAL A 14 9.92 -2.06 -12.83
N GLU A 15 10.73 -1.40 -13.66
CA GLU A 15 10.67 -1.58 -15.12
C GLU A 15 11.24 -2.96 -15.46
N ASP A 16 10.41 -3.75 -16.13
CA ASP A 16 10.74 -5.09 -16.62
C ASP A 16 11.85 -5.00 -17.68
N ARG A 17 13.05 -5.46 -17.33
CA ARG A 17 14.16 -5.61 -18.26
C ARG A 17 14.11 -7.02 -18.82
N THR A 18 13.62 -7.17 -20.06
CA THR A 18 14.10 -8.23 -20.96
C THR A 18 14.09 -7.68 -22.39
N GLY A 19 15.29 -7.46 -22.94
CA GLY A 19 15.47 -7.25 -24.36
C GLY A 19 15.58 -8.60 -25.06
N GLU A 20 14.77 -8.80 -26.09
CA GLU A 20 15.14 -9.49 -27.33
C GLU A 20 14.01 -9.28 -28.34
N VAL A 21 14.36 -8.78 -29.52
CA VAL A 21 13.49 -8.74 -30.70
C VAL A 21 13.58 -10.09 -31.41
N PRO A 22 12.42 -10.70 -31.75
CA PRO A 22 12.33 -11.44 -32.99
C PRO A 22 11.17 -10.95 -33.85
N VAL A 23 11.47 -10.90 -35.14
CA VAL A 23 10.60 -10.54 -36.26
C VAL A 23 9.53 -11.60 -36.54
N MET A 24 8.26 -11.15 -36.60
CA MET A 24 7.10 -11.55 -37.47
C MET A 24 6.60 -13.04 -37.42
N PRO A 25 5.27 -13.34 -37.58
CA PRO A 25 4.37 -12.78 -38.59
C PRO A 25 2.98 -12.30 -38.10
N GLU A 26 2.31 -11.52 -38.95
CA GLU A 26 0.87 -11.27 -38.89
C GLU A 26 0.10 -12.58 -38.84
N LEU A 27 -0.89 -12.68 -37.95
CA LEU A 27 -2.15 -13.39 -38.20
C LEU A 27 -3.16 -13.08 -37.08
N SER A 28 -4.32 -12.59 -37.52
CA SER A 28 -5.63 -12.69 -36.85
C SER A 28 -5.83 -11.97 -35.51
N GLN A 29 -6.22 -10.70 -35.63
CA GLN A 29 -6.98 -9.96 -34.62
C GLN A 29 -8.35 -10.63 -34.41
N GLU A 30 -8.51 -11.49 -33.41
CA GLU A 30 -9.84 -11.74 -32.85
C GLU A 30 -9.79 -12.26 -31.42
N THR A 31 -10.01 -11.33 -30.49
CA THR A 31 -10.59 -11.56 -29.16
C THR A 31 -9.66 -12.13 -28.08
N GLU A 32 -8.51 -11.51 -27.89
CA GLU A 32 -7.95 -11.35 -26.55
C GLU A 32 -8.86 -10.41 -25.75
N ARG A 33 -9.87 -10.96 -25.06
CA ARG A 33 -10.44 -10.27 -23.89
C ARG A 33 -9.33 -10.19 -22.85
N GLY A 34 -8.59 -9.09 -22.93
CA GLY A 34 -7.35 -8.84 -22.21
C GLY A 34 -7.46 -9.25 -20.75
N ARG A 35 -6.66 -10.24 -20.36
CA ARG A 35 -6.17 -10.33 -18.99
C ARG A 35 -5.45 -9.02 -18.73
N ALA A 36 -6.15 -8.04 -18.16
CA ALA A 36 -5.53 -6.86 -17.62
C ALA A 36 -4.52 -7.33 -16.57
N VAL A 37 -3.24 -7.37 -16.94
CA VAL A 37 -2.14 -7.63 -16.03
C VAL A 37 -2.20 -6.50 -15.02
N VAL A 38 -2.72 -6.77 -13.83
CA VAL A 38 -2.85 -5.76 -12.79
C VAL A 38 -1.43 -5.35 -12.40
N PRO A 39 -0.99 -4.09 -12.63
CA PRO A 39 0.40 -3.75 -12.45
C PRO A 39 0.74 -3.79 -10.96
N PHE A 40 1.79 -4.53 -10.63
CA PHE A 40 2.38 -4.52 -9.30
C PHE A 40 3.50 -3.49 -9.25
N GLY A 41 3.68 -2.84 -8.11
CA GLY A 41 4.83 -1.97 -7.85
C GLY A 41 5.34 -2.09 -6.43
N VAL A 42 6.54 -1.55 -6.19
CA VAL A 42 7.17 -1.55 -4.87
C VAL A 42 7.17 -0.13 -4.31
N ALA A 43 6.73 -0.01 -3.05
CA ALA A 43 6.62 1.25 -2.33
C ALA A 43 7.38 1.17 -1.00
N GLU A 44 8.25 2.13 -0.74
CA GLU A 44 8.95 2.25 0.54
C GLU A 44 8.15 3.11 1.52
N VAL A 45 7.87 2.57 2.71
CA VAL A 45 7.11 3.25 3.77
C VAL A 45 8.00 4.29 4.43
N THR A 46 7.56 5.56 4.40
CA THR A 46 8.23 6.63 5.16
C THR A 46 7.31 7.20 6.23
N GLY A 47 7.77 7.16 7.48
CA GLY A 47 7.13 7.82 8.61
C GLY A 47 6.32 6.87 9.50
N PRO A 48 5.72 7.39 10.58
CA PRO A 48 5.18 6.56 11.65
C PRO A 48 3.67 6.29 11.56
N SER A 49 2.99 6.73 10.50
CA SER A 49 1.51 6.76 10.43
C SER A 49 0.83 5.39 10.50
N MET A 50 1.54 4.34 10.10
CA MET A 50 1.02 2.99 10.02
C MET A 50 1.61 2.07 11.11
N VAL A 51 2.35 2.61 12.08
CA VAL A 51 2.85 1.83 13.23
C VAL A 51 1.66 1.37 14.09
N PRO A 52 1.59 0.11 14.55
CA PRO A 52 2.61 -0.95 14.48
C PRO A 52 2.54 -1.86 13.25
N THR A 53 1.60 -1.65 12.33
CA THR A 53 1.44 -2.49 11.13
C THR A 53 2.60 -2.32 10.17
N LEU A 54 3.05 -1.09 9.90
CA LEU A 54 4.18 -0.77 9.04
C LEU A 54 5.13 0.19 9.76
N TYR A 55 6.42 -0.04 9.59
CA TYR A 55 7.48 0.81 10.11
C TYR A 55 8.19 1.49 8.95
N HIS A 56 8.85 2.61 9.27
CA HIS A 56 9.71 3.30 8.33
C HIS A 56 10.78 2.34 7.76
N GLY A 57 10.97 2.37 6.44
CA GLY A 57 11.88 1.49 5.70
C GLY A 57 11.29 0.13 5.31
N ASP A 58 10.04 -0.16 5.68
CA ASP A 58 9.34 -1.34 5.18
C ASP A 58 9.04 -1.16 3.68
N LEU A 59 9.21 -2.24 2.89
CA LEU A 59 8.84 -2.29 1.48
C LEU A 59 7.46 -2.93 1.33
N LEU A 60 6.60 -2.34 0.51
CA LEU A 60 5.27 -2.87 0.20
C LEU A 60 5.21 -3.30 -1.25
N VAL A 61 4.63 -4.47 -1.48
CA VAL A 61 4.16 -4.88 -2.80
C VAL A 61 2.73 -4.39 -2.96
N VAL A 62 2.53 -3.44 -3.87
CA VAL A 62 1.27 -2.77 -4.13
C VAL A 62 0.70 -3.29 -5.43
N GLN A 63 -0.57 -3.67 -5.42
CA GLN A 63 -1.34 -3.99 -6.62
C GLN A 63 -2.17 -2.76 -6.99
N TYR A 64 -1.83 -2.11 -8.10
CA TYR A 64 -2.54 -0.92 -8.58
C TYR A 64 -3.86 -1.29 -9.24
N GLY A 65 -4.90 -0.48 -9.06
CA GLY A 65 -6.23 -0.76 -9.62
C GLY A 65 -6.94 -1.97 -9.00
N ALA A 66 -6.41 -2.51 -7.90
CA ALA A 66 -7.05 -3.58 -7.15
C ALA A 66 -8.38 -3.12 -6.52
N ARG A 67 -9.36 -4.02 -6.42
CA ARG A 67 -10.61 -3.73 -5.70
C ARG A 67 -10.33 -3.61 -4.21
N ILE A 68 -10.55 -2.42 -3.66
CA ILE A 68 -10.32 -2.09 -2.25
C ILE A 68 -11.49 -2.56 -1.38
N ARG A 69 -11.18 -3.08 -0.20
CA ARG A 69 -12.16 -3.48 0.83
C ARG A 69 -11.85 -2.82 2.17
N PRO A 70 -12.86 -2.66 3.05
CA PRO A 70 -12.63 -2.29 4.44
C PRO A 70 -11.58 -3.19 5.10
N GLY A 71 -10.64 -2.58 5.81
CA GLY A 71 -9.50 -3.20 6.46
C GLY A 71 -8.22 -3.23 5.61
N ASP A 72 -8.30 -3.00 4.29
CA ASP A 72 -7.13 -3.03 3.42
C ASP A 72 -6.17 -1.88 3.70
N VAL A 73 -4.87 -2.12 3.59
CA VAL A 73 -3.86 -1.07 3.56
C VAL A 73 -3.69 -0.61 2.13
N VAL A 74 -3.84 0.69 1.92
CA VAL A 74 -3.91 1.31 0.59
C VAL A 74 -2.85 2.39 0.43
N VAL A 75 -2.39 2.54 -0.80
CA VAL A 75 -1.57 3.68 -1.22
C VAL A 75 -2.48 4.67 -1.92
N LEU A 76 -2.42 5.92 -1.50
CA LEU A 76 -3.26 6.99 -2.07
C LEU A 76 -2.47 8.29 -2.26
N ARG A 77 -2.93 9.12 -3.19
CA ARG A 77 -2.49 10.51 -3.34
C ARG A 77 -3.13 11.37 -2.27
N HIS A 78 -2.33 12.19 -1.59
CA HIS A 78 -2.84 13.09 -0.58
C HIS A 78 -3.75 14.15 -1.22
N PRO A 79 -4.99 14.36 -0.72
CA PRO A 79 -5.99 15.19 -1.40
C PRO A 79 -5.54 16.65 -1.59
N PHE A 80 -4.82 17.21 -0.63
CA PHE A 80 -4.28 18.58 -0.68
C PHE A 80 -2.81 18.69 -1.14
N GLN A 81 -2.14 17.56 -1.39
CA GLN A 81 -0.72 17.51 -1.76
C GLN A 81 -0.56 16.39 -2.81
N GLN A 82 -0.93 16.68 -4.06
CA GLN A 82 -1.10 15.69 -5.14
C GLN A 82 0.18 14.87 -5.46
N ASP A 83 1.35 15.46 -5.21
CA ASP A 83 2.66 14.81 -5.38
C ASP A 83 3.06 13.92 -4.19
N LEU A 84 2.33 13.99 -3.08
CA LEU A 84 2.58 13.21 -1.88
C LEU A 84 1.73 11.94 -1.89
N LEU A 85 2.42 10.80 -1.91
CA LEU A 85 1.82 9.50 -1.70
C LEU A 85 1.87 9.12 -0.23
N VAL A 86 0.76 8.60 0.29
CA VAL A 86 0.66 8.17 1.68
C VAL A 86 0.09 6.75 1.75
N VAL A 87 0.49 6.00 2.77
CA VAL A 87 -0.11 4.71 3.11
C VAL A 87 -1.05 4.90 4.28
N LYS A 88 -2.29 4.43 4.13
CA LYS A 88 -3.32 4.45 5.17
C LYS A 88 -4.12 3.15 5.13
N ARG A 89 -4.92 2.90 6.17
CA ARG A 89 -5.90 1.81 6.19
C ARG A 89 -7.26 2.31 5.71
N ALA A 90 -7.83 1.65 4.71
CA ALA A 90 -9.21 1.87 4.32
C ALA A 90 -10.15 1.30 5.40
N VAL A 91 -10.89 2.14 6.09
CA VAL A 91 -11.76 1.72 7.21
C VAL A 91 -13.18 1.45 6.72
N GLU A 92 -13.72 2.35 5.91
CA GLU A 92 -15.07 2.21 5.36
C GLU A 92 -15.25 3.01 4.07
N ARG A 93 -16.22 2.60 3.25
CA ARG A 93 -16.67 3.36 2.08
C ARG A 93 -17.73 4.34 2.52
N ARG A 94 -17.55 5.63 2.24
CA ARG A 94 -18.53 6.71 2.46
C ARG A 94 -18.98 7.29 1.12
N GLU A 95 -19.95 8.20 1.16
CA GLU A 95 -20.30 8.99 -0.01
C GLU A 95 -19.07 9.73 -0.53
N GLY A 96 -18.84 9.70 -1.85
CA GLY A 96 -17.70 10.34 -2.49
C GLY A 96 -16.38 9.57 -2.44
N GLY A 97 -16.20 8.56 -1.57
CA GLY A 97 -14.94 7.80 -1.56
C GLY A 97 -14.68 6.91 -0.35
N TRP A 98 -13.42 6.84 0.05
CA TRP A 98 -12.92 6.03 1.17
C TRP A 98 -12.60 6.89 2.39
N TRP A 99 -13.09 6.45 3.55
CA TRP A 99 -12.60 6.91 4.84
C TRP A 99 -11.38 6.09 5.22
N VAL A 100 -10.23 6.76 5.28
CA VAL A 100 -8.92 6.15 5.55
C VAL A 100 -8.31 6.68 6.85
N LEU A 101 -7.74 5.79 7.67
CA LEU A 101 -7.10 6.14 8.93
C LEU A 101 -5.65 5.63 8.98
N GLY A 102 -4.80 6.32 9.73
CA GLY A 102 -3.52 5.74 10.15
C GLY A 102 -3.71 4.76 11.30
N ASP A 103 -2.90 3.70 11.36
CA ASP A 103 -2.90 2.80 12.52
C ASP A 103 -2.28 3.48 13.76
N ASN A 104 -1.41 4.46 13.54
CA ASN A 104 -0.88 5.32 14.58
C ASN A 104 -1.71 6.60 14.70
N THR A 105 -2.62 6.63 15.66
CA THR A 105 -3.52 7.76 15.93
C THR A 105 -2.79 9.05 16.32
N TYR A 106 -1.52 8.98 16.74
CA TYR A 106 -0.72 10.16 17.10
C TYR A 106 -0.02 10.82 15.91
N ALA A 107 0.01 10.18 14.74
CA ALA A 107 0.73 10.69 13.57
C ALA A 107 -0.07 11.73 12.77
N GLY A 108 -1.40 11.74 12.90
CA GLY A 108 -2.31 12.59 12.11
C GLY A 108 -2.20 12.36 10.60
N GLY A 109 -2.70 13.33 9.84
CA GLY A 109 -2.68 13.35 8.39
C GLY A 109 -3.51 12.22 7.78
N ASP A 110 -4.69 11.97 8.32
CA ASP A 110 -5.65 11.02 7.77
C ASP A 110 -7.04 11.66 7.57
N SER A 111 -8.09 10.85 7.35
CA SER A 111 -9.41 11.39 7.04
C SER A 111 -10.03 12.21 8.17
N THR A 112 -9.54 12.14 9.40
CA THR A 112 -9.98 13.09 10.45
C THR A 112 -9.62 14.53 10.13
N ASP A 113 -8.55 14.74 9.35
CA ASP A 113 -8.01 16.07 9.04
C ASP A 113 -8.52 16.59 7.69
N TYR A 114 -8.67 15.71 6.69
CA TYR A 114 -9.01 16.10 5.31
C TYR A 114 -10.32 15.51 4.78
N GLY A 115 -11.03 14.72 5.57
CA GLY A 115 -12.30 14.11 5.17
C GLY A 115 -12.15 12.87 4.27
N THR A 116 -13.24 12.50 3.61
CA THR A 116 -13.29 11.33 2.72
C THR A 116 -12.38 11.53 1.50
N VAL A 117 -11.56 10.51 1.19
CA VAL A 117 -10.67 10.51 0.03
C VAL A 117 -11.40 9.95 -1.19
N PRO A 118 -11.49 10.70 -2.31
CA PRO A 118 -12.09 10.19 -3.54
C PRO A 118 -11.44 8.89 -4.04
N GLU A 119 -12.22 8.04 -4.68
CA GLU A 119 -11.76 6.70 -5.12
C GLU A 119 -10.61 6.81 -6.14
N GLU A 120 -10.63 7.84 -6.98
CA GLU A 120 -9.59 8.14 -7.96
C GLU A 120 -8.22 8.46 -7.34
N PHE A 121 -8.17 8.87 -6.07
CA PHE A 121 -6.91 9.12 -5.38
C PHE A 121 -6.35 7.85 -4.75
N VAL A 122 -7.14 6.78 -4.64
CA VAL A 122 -6.70 5.49 -4.12
C VAL A 122 -6.08 4.68 -5.25
N LEU A 123 -4.75 4.58 -5.25
CA LEU A 123 -4.00 4.00 -6.34
C LEU A 123 -4.02 2.47 -6.33
N GLY A 124 -4.01 1.87 -5.15
CA GLY A 124 -3.91 0.42 -5.05
C GLY A 124 -3.81 -0.11 -3.62
N LYS A 125 -3.82 -1.43 -3.54
CA LYS A 125 -3.78 -2.21 -2.29
C LYS A 125 -2.38 -2.75 -2.04
N ALA A 126 -1.88 -2.60 -0.82
CA ALA A 126 -0.70 -3.31 -0.35
C ALA A 126 -1.05 -4.77 -0.01
N TRP A 127 -0.39 -5.73 -0.66
CA TRP A 127 -0.60 -7.16 -0.43
C TRP A 127 0.38 -7.74 0.58
N PHE A 128 1.65 -7.39 0.39
CA PHE A 128 2.75 -7.92 1.18
C PHE A 128 3.61 -6.79 1.68
N ARG A 129 4.03 -6.92 2.94
CA ARG A 129 5.12 -6.15 3.49
C ARG A 129 6.38 -7.03 3.49
N TYR A 130 7.51 -6.45 3.14
CA TYR A 130 8.85 -7.01 3.30
C TYR A 130 9.73 -6.04 4.10
N ARG A 131 10.37 -6.52 5.17
CA ARG A 131 11.35 -5.70 5.92
C ARG A 131 12.75 -6.12 5.53
N PRO A 132 13.55 -5.33 4.80
CA PRO A 132 14.90 -5.74 4.41
C PRO A 132 15.74 -6.14 5.64
N LEU A 133 16.49 -7.25 5.54
CA LEU A 133 17.43 -7.66 6.59
C LEU A 133 18.47 -6.57 6.79
N LYS A 134 18.72 -6.19 8.04
CA LYS A 134 19.89 -5.38 8.41
C LYS A 134 21.16 -6.24 8.25
N GLU A 135 22.22 -5.65 7.70
CA GLU A 135 23.55 -6.27 7.64
C GLU A 135 23.99 -6.70 9.05
N GLY A 136 24.13 -8.01 9.28
CA GLY A 136 24.62 -8.56 10.56
C GLY A 136 23.91 -9.80 11.08
N GLN A 137 22.72 -10.17 10.57
CA GLN A 137 22.03 -11.39 11.01
C GLN A 137 22.46 -12.62 10.19
N ARG A 138 23.53 -13.30 10.62
CA ARG A 138 24.08 -14.52 9.97
C ARG A 138 23.51 -15.85 10.48
N SER A 139 22.53 -15.82 11.40
CA SER A 139 21.94 -17.03 11.99
C SER A 139 20.71 -17.49 11.19
N PRO A 140 20.66 -18.75 10.69
CA PRO A 140 19.51 -19.27 9.93
C PRO A 140 18.18 -19.20 10.70
N LEU A 141 18.23 -19.38 12.03
CA LEU A 141 17.06 -19.26 12.90
C LEU A 141 16.61 -17.80 13.08
N ALA A 142 17.55 -16.85 13.11
CA ALA A 142 17.24 -15.43 13.13
C ALA A 142 16.62 -14.98 11.80
N VAL A 143 17.12 -15.50 10.67
CA VAL A 143 16.51 -15.31 9.34
C VAL A 143 15.12 -15.94 9.27
N ALA A 144 14.91 -17.15 9.79
CA ALA A 144 13.58 -17.78 9.79
C ALA A 144 12.57 -17.01 10.66
N ARG A 145 12.97 -16.57 11.86
CA ARG A 145 12.14 -15.72 12.75
C ARG A 145 11.91 -14.33 12.16
N TRP A 146 12.91 -13.77 11.47
CA TRP A 146 12.76 -12.56 10.66
C TRP A 146 11.76 -12.79 9.53
N ALA A 147 11.87 -13.85 8.72
CA ALA A 147 10.98 -14.11 7.60
C ALA A 147 9.52 -14.25 8.06
N PHE A 148 9.29 -14.98 9.16
CA PHE A 148 7.97 -15.11 9.80
C PHE A 148 7.40 -13.80 10.36
N SER A 149 8.25 -12.81 10.66
CA SER A 149 7.82 -11.51 11.19
C SER A 149 7.84 -10.39 10.14
N ALA A 150 8.67 -10.49 9.11
CA ALA A 150 8.96 -9.47 8.10
C ALA A 150 8.06 -9.61 6.88
N ALA A 151 7.91 -10.83 6.36
CA ALA A 151 7.07 -11.16 5.22
C ALA A 151 5.68 -11.58 5.68
N ARG A 152 4.88 -10.62 6.15
CA ARG A 152 3.49 -10.86 6.54
C ARG A 152 2.55 -10.36 5.46
N PRO A 153 1.53 -11.16 5.08
CA PRO A 153 0.43 -10.65 4.30
C PRO A 153 -0.22 -9.53 5.09
N VAL A 154 -0.48 -8.40 4.44
CA VAL A 154 -1.21 -7.30 5.06
C VAL A 154 -2.68 -7.65 4.94
N PHE A 155 -3.12 -8.58 5.78
CA PHE A 155 -4.51 -9.02 5.77
C PHE A 155 -5.43 -7.86 6.18
N PRO A 156 -6.64 -7.77 5.58
CA PRO A 156 -7.66 -6.86 6.06
C PRO A 156 -7.94 -7.22 7.51
N ASP A 157 -7.72 -6.27 8.41
CA ASP A 157 -8.06 -6.47 9.80
C ASP A 157 -9.59 -6.53 9.88
N ARG A 158 -10.14 -7.75 9.97
CA ARG A 158 -11.59 -7.99 10.09
C ARG A 158 -12.15 -7.42 11.40
N SER A 159 -11.32 -6.86 12.27
CA SER A 159 -11.68 -6.54 13.65
C SER A 159 -12.19 -5.11 13.88
N ALA A 160 -12.21 -4.24 12.87
CA ALA A 160 -12.69 -2.85 13.02
C ALA A 160 -14.22 -2.68 12.84
N SER A 161 -14.94 -3.69 12.35
CA SER A 161 -16.38 -3.58 12.02
C SER A 161 -17.35 -3.89 13.17
N ARG A 162 -16.85 -4.13 14.40
CA ARG A 162 -17.70 -4.45 15.57
C ARG A 162 -17.79 -3.36 16.66
N ARG A 163 -17.02 -2.27 16.59
CA ARG A 163 -16.96 -1.27 17.68
C ARG A 163 -17.67 0.06 17.40
N LEU A 164 -18.26 0.27 16.22
CA LEU A 164 -18.96 1.52 15.88
C LEU A 164 -20.49 1.37 15.78
N ARG A 165 -21.07 0.33 16.39
CA ARG A 165 -22.53 0.15 16.48
C ARG A 165 -23.08 0.31 17.90
N ALA A 166 -22.43 1.16 18.69
CA ALA A 166 -22.88 1.55 20.01
C ALA A 166 -22.49 3.00 20.28
N ARG A 167 -23.27 3.93 19.73
CA ARG A 167 -23.66 5.21 20.35
C ARG A 167 -24.65 5.92 19.44
#